data_AF-A0A3G8ZJ26-F1
#
_entry.id   AF-A0A3G8ZJ26-F1
#
_cell.length_a   1.000
_cell.length_b   1.000
_cell.length_c   1.000
_cell.angle_alpha   90.00
_cell.angle_beta   90.00
_cell.angle_gamma   90.00
#
_symmetry.space_group_name_H-M   'P 1'
#
loop_
_entity.id
_entity.type
_entity.pdbx_description
1 polymer ?
#
loop_
_entity_poly.entity_id
_entity_poly.type
_entity_poly.pdbx_seq_one_letter_code
_entity_poly.pdbx_strand_id
1 'polypeptide(L)'
;MKHSKFKLAQEAIKHKGFLQKIPAAVRMIKSWRKGEYKMKVTDILLPALALLYVISPIDLIPDFVLGIGALDDLAILAFAIPLLLKEVDKFLLWESQKKNPNVIDAEIVE
;
A
#
# COMPACT_ATOMS: atom_id res chain seq x y z
N MET A 1 24.38 -13.45 6.34
CA MET A 1 23.42 -12.73 7.21
C MET A 1 22.14 -12.44 6.43
N LYS A 2 21.20 -13.40 6.37
CA LYS A 2 19.91 -13.24 5.68
C LYS A 2 18.91 -12.63 6.65
N HIS A 3 18.93 -11.31 6.82
CA HIS A 3 17.88 -10.64 7.59
C HIS A 3 16.56 -10.78 6.82
N SER A 4 15.64 -11.48 7.48
CA SER A 4 14.37 -11.95 6.94
C SER A 4 13.54 -10.75 6.45
N LYS A 5 13.28 -10.70 5.14
CA LYS A 5 12.38 -9.72 4.50
C LYS A 5 11.02 -9.63 5.21
N PHE A 6 10.64 -10.71 5.89
CA PHE A 6 9.47 -10.82 6.75
C PHE A 6 9.49 -9.86 7.94
N LYS A 7 10.64 -9.66 8.60
CA LYS A 7 10.78 -8.74 9.73
C LYS A 7 10.69 -7.28 9.26
N LEU A 8 11.25 -6.97 8.09
CA LEU A 8 11.10 -5.65 7.45
C LEU A 8 9.66 -5.36 7.06
N ALA A 9 8.95 -6.33 6.49
CA ALA A 9 7.53 -6.21 6.19
C ALA A 9 6.71 -6.01 7.48
N GLN A 10 6.99 -6.78 8.53
CA GLN A 10 6.32 -6.68 9.83
C GLN A 10 6.58 -5.34 10.53
N GLU A 11 7.81 -4.81 10.46
CA GLU A 11 8.19 -3.49 10.98
C GLU A 11 7.50 -2.37 10.19
N ALA A 12 7.44 -2.49 8.86
CA ALA A 12 6.74 -1.54 7.99
C ALA A 12 5.23 -1.48 8.28
N ILE A 13 4.61 -2.63 8.57
CA ILE A 13 3.19 -2.73 8.97
C ILE A 13 2.97 -2.12 10.37
N LYS A 14 3.89 -2.37 11.32
CA LYS A 14 3.81 -1.83 12.69
C LYS A 14 4.12 -0.33 12.78
N HIS A 15 4.81 0.24 11.80
CA HIS A 15 5.11 1.66 11.80
C HIS A 15 3.83 2.49 11.68
N LYS A 16 3.66 3.50 12.54
CA LYS A 16 2.52 4.46 12.49
C LYS A 16 2.31 5.10 11.11
N GLY A 17 3.33 5.08 10.25
CA GLY A 17 3.27 5.54 8.86
C GLY A 17 2.38 4.69 7.95
N PHE A 18 2.20 3.39 8.20
CA PHE A 18 1.29 2.55 7.42
C PHE A 18 -0.17 2.99 7.59
N LEU A 19 -0.60 3.15 8.84
CA LEU A 19 -1.97 3.57 9.16
C LEU A 19 -2.29 4.96 8.59
N GLN A 20 -1.33 5.88 8.59
CA GLN A 20 -1.49 7.22 7.99
C GLN A 20 -1.61 7.18 6.46
N LYS A 21 -1.08 6.13 5.82
CA LYS A 21 -1.16 5.91 4.38
C LYS A 21 -2.45 5.23 3.95
N ILE A 22 -3.23 4.62 4.85
CA ILE A 22 -4.53 4.01 4.52
C ILE A 22 -5.49 5.04 3.87
N PRO A 23 -5.73 6.23 4.45
CA PRO A 23 -6.57 7.25 3.81
C PRO A 23 -6.03 7.69 2.44
N ALA A 24 -4.71 7.72 2.27
CA ALA A 24 -4.08 8.05 1.00
C ALA A 24 -4.30 6.95 -0.05
N ALA A 25 -4.20 5.67 0.33
CA ALA A 25 -4.51 4.55 -0.54
C ALA A 25 -5.98 4.56 -1.01
N VAL A 26 -6.93 4.90 -0.14
CA VAL A 26 -8.35 5.07 -0.53
C VAL A 26 -8.50 6.20 -1.56
N ARG A 27 -7.84 7.35 -1.34
CA ARG A 27 -7.87 8.46 -2.31
C ARG A 27 -7.22 8.08 -3.62
N MET A 28 -6.11 7.35 -3.60
CA MET A 28 -5.42 6.84 -4.79
C MET A 28 -6.36 6.02 -5.67
N ILE A 29 -7.05 5.03 -5.09
CA ILE A 29 -7.99 4.19 -5.82
C ILE A 29 -9.18 5.00 -6.33
N LYS A 30 -9.68 5.96 -5.54
CA LYS A 30 -10.76 6.85 -5.97
C LYS A 30 -10.35 7.72 -7.16
N SER A 31 -9.14 8.28 -7.14
CA SER A 31 -8.58 9.10 -8.22
C SER A 31 -8.27 8.27 -9.46
N TRP A 32 -7.82 7.02 -9.31
CA TRP A 32 -7.67 6.09 -10.41
C TRP A 32 -9.01 5.72 -11.05
N ARG A 33 -10.02 5.37 -10.25
CA ARG A 33 -11.37 5.03 -10.75
C ARG A 33 -12.02 6.18 -11.51
N LYS A 34 -11.69 7.42 -11.14
CA LYS A 34 -12.11 8.65 -11.84
C LYS A 34 -11.30 8.95 -13.11
N GLY A 35 -10.23 8.21 -13.38
CA GLY A 35 -9.32 8.46 -14.50
C GLY A 35 -8.36 9.63 -14.31
N GLU A 36 -8.36 10.26 -13.13
CA GLU A 36 -7.48 11.40 -12.82
C GLU A 36 -6.03 10.96 -12.57
N TYR A 37 -5.85 9.77 -12.00
CA TYR A 37 -4.55 9.16 -11.74
C TYR A 37 -4.36 7.93 -12.62
N LYS A 38 -3.45 8.00 -13.60
CA LYS A 38 -3.18 6.89 -14.53
C LYS A 38 -2.21 5.90 -13.88
N MET A 39 -2.67 4.67 -13.71
CA MET A 39 -1.92 3.57 -13.12
C MET A 39 -2.21 2.29 -13.88
N LYS A 40 -1.24 1.37 -13.97
CA LYS A 40 -1.45 0.06 -14.61
C LYS A 40 -2.37 -0.78 -13.73
N VAL A 41 -3.16 -1.66 -14.35
CA VAL A 41 -4.10 -2.54 -13.62
C VAL A 41 -3.36 -3.49 -12.65
N THR A 42 -2.13 -3.88 -12.98
CA THR A 42 -1.26 -4.68 -12.10
C THR A 42 -0.91 -3.95 -10.81
N ASP A 43 -0.79 -2.63 -10.87
CA ASP A 43 -0.33 -1.79 -9.77
C ASP A 43 -1.49 -1.46 -8.81
N ILE A 44 -2.75 -1.68 -9.24
CA ILE A 44 -3.93 -1.50 -8.39
C ILE A 44 -4.41 -2.75 -7.67
N LEU A 45 -4.00 -3.93 -8.15
CA LEU A 45 -4.36 -5.21 -7.53
C LEU A 45 -3.97 -5.24 -6.05
N LEU A 46 -2.74 -4.78 -5.74
CA LEU A 46 -2.20 -4.73 -4.39
C LEU A 46 -2.93 -3.72 -3.47
N PRO A 47 -3.16 -2.45 -3.89
CA PRO A 47 -3.99 -1.51 -3.14
C PRO A 47 -5.40 -2.02 -2.87
N ALA A 48 -6.02 -2.69 -3.83
CA ALA A 48 -7.35 -3.26 -3.68
C ALA A 48 -7.37 -4.39 -2.63
N LEU A 49 -6.41 -5.32 -2.70
CA LEU A 49 -6.24 -6.40 -1.71
C LEU A 49 -6.00 -5.87 -0.29
N ALA A 50 -5.16 -4.85 -0.15
CA ALA A 50 -4.90 -4.25 1.16
C ALA A 50 -6.12 -3.51 1.74
N LEU A 51 -6.91 -2.81 0.92
CA LEU A 51 -8.16 -2.22 1.39
C LEU A 51 -9.20 -3.29 1.73
N LEU A 52 -9.29 -4.36 0.95
CA LEU A 52 -10.18 -5.48 1.23
C LEU A 52 -9.87 -6.07 2.62
N TYR A 53 -8.58 -6.23 2.94
CA TYR A 53 -8.12 -6.67 4.27
C TYR A 53 -8.46 -5.66 5.39
N VAL A 54 -8.35 -4.36 5.14
CA VAL A 54 -8.69 -3.33 6.14
C VAL A 54 -10.20 -3.24 6.38
N ILE A 55 -11.02 -3.41 5.35
CA ILE A 55 -12.49 -3.31 5.42
C ILE A 55 -13.11 -4.56 6.06
N SER A 56 -12.61 -5.75 5.71
CA SER A 56 -13.03 -7.01 6.34
C SER A 56 -11.82 -7.86 6.71
N PRO A 57 -11.19 -7.62 7.87
CA PRO A 57 -10.18 -8.52 8.42
C PRO A 57 -10.78 -9.83 8.97
N ILE A 58 -12.11 -10.00 8.89
CA ILE A 58 -12.87 -10.99 9.67
C ILE A 58 -13.37 -12.17 8.82
N ASP A 59 -13.56 -12.06 7.50
CA ASP A 59 -14.06 -13.20 6.69
C ASP A 59 -12.98 -14.24 6.35
N LEU A 60 -11.68 -13.88 6.39
CA LEU A 60 -10.59 -14.77 5.97
C LEU A 60 -10.06 -15.65 7.12
N ILE A 61 -10.13 -15.17 8.36
CA ILE A 61 -9.59 -15.86 9.54
C ILE A 61 -10.42 -17.07 9.99
N PRO A 62 -11.78 -17.05 9.95
CA PRO A 62 -12.60 -18.16 10.42
C PRO A 62 -12.45 -19.43 9.58
N ASP A 63 -12.33 -19.31 8.26
CA ASP A 63 -12.22 -20.46 7.35
C ASP A 63 -10.79 -21.02 7.25
N PHE A 64 -9.76 -20.19 7.49
CA PHE A 64 -8.34 -20.59 7.38
C PHE A 64 -7.86 -21.53 8.49
N VAL A 65 -8.44 -21.41 9.68
CA VAL A 65 -8.05 -22.22 10.85
C VAL A 65 -8.42 -23.70 10.64
N LEU A 66 -9.31 -23.99 9.69
CA LEU A 66 -9.83 -25.34 9.46
C LEU A 66 -9.20 -26.14 8.30
N GLY A 67 -8.27 -25.60 7.50
CA GLY A 67 -7.68 -26.42 6.43
C GLY A 67 -6.58 -25.82 5.57
N ILE A 68 -5.32 -25.96 6.00
CA ILE A 68 -4.08 -26.17 5.21
C ILE A 68 -3.66 -25.15 4.11
N GLY A 69 -4.49 -24.23 3.64
CA GLY A 69 -4.16 -23.26 2.57
C GLY A 69 -3.42 -21.99 3.01
N ALA A 70 -3.03 -21.89 4.28
CA ALA A 70 -2.92 -20.61 4.95
C ALA A 70 -1.67 -19.75 4.62
N LEU A 71 -0.60 -20.43 4.25
CA LEU A 71 0.73 -19.84 4.22
C LEU A 71 1.01 -19.03 2.95
N ASP A 72 0.34 -19.36 1.84
CA ASP A 72 0.60 -18.74 0.54
C ASP A 72 0.08 -17.29 0.48
N ASP A 73 -1.12 -17.04 1.00
CA ASP A 73 -1.70 -15.69 1.02
C ASP A 73 -0.95 -14.73 1.96
N LEU A 74 -0.43 -15.21 3.09
CA LEU A 74 0.39 -14.40 3.99
C LEU A 74 1.73 -14.02 3.36
N ALA A 75 2.32 -14.90 2.54
CA ALA A 75 3.51 -14.59 1.77
C ALA A 75 3.21 -13.51 0.73
N ILE A 76 2.11 -13.66 -0.02
CA ILE A 76 1.65 -12.66 -0.99
C ILE A 76 1.44 -11.31 -0.31
N LEU A 77 0.81 -11.26 0.86
CA LEU A 77 0.60 -10.03 1.63
C LEU A 77 1.91 -9.39 2.10
N ALA A 78 2.85 -10.19 2.60
CA ALA A 78 4.16 -9.71 3.06
C ALA A 78 4.97 -9.06 1.92
N PHE A 79 4.79 -9.52 0.68
CA PHE A 79 5.36 -8.88 -0.51
C PHE A 79 4.50 -7.70 -1.00
N ALA A 80 3.17 -7.81 -0.93
CA ALA A 80 2.24 -6.80 -1.43
C ALA A 80 2.34 -5.48 -0.66
N ILE A 81 2.47 -5.53 0.66
CA ILE A 81 2.43 -4.33 1.52
C ILE A 81 3.57 -3.34 1.20
N PRO A 82 4.85 -3.75 1.12
CA PRO A 82 5.94 -2.85 0.72
C PRO A 82 5.73 -2.22 -0.66
N LEU A 83 5.22 -2.99 -1.63
CA LEU A 83 4.94 -2.49 -2.98
C LEU A 83 3.80 -1.47 -2.98
N LEU A 84 2.74 -1.75 -2.23
CA LEU A 84 1.63 -0.82 -2.04
C LEU A 84 2.11 0.50 -1.44
N LEU A 85 2.91 0.45 -0.37
CA LEU A 85 3.39 1.67 0.29
C LEU A 85 4.17 2.56 -0.69
N LYS A 86 4.99 1.94 -1.55
CA LYS A 86 5.72 2.64 -2.62
C LYS A 86 4.78 3.30 -3.64
N GLU A 87 3.70 2.63 -4.03
CA GLU A 87 2.71 3.23 -4.94
C GLU A 87 1.90 4.36 -4.29
N VAL A 88 1.56 4.22 -3.02
CA VAL A 88 0.91 5.30 -2.24
C VAL A 88 1.84 6.51 -2.12
N ASP A 89 3.14 6.32 -1.96
CA ASP A 89 4.11 7.42 -1.94
C ASP A 89 4.16 8.18 -3.27
N LYS A 90 4.18 7.47 -4.40
CA LYS A 90 4.09 8.09 -5.73
C LYS A 90 2.78 8.86 -5.90
N PHE A 91 1.66 8.29 -5.45
CA PHE A 91 0.38 8.97 -5.48
C PHE A 91 0.38 10.24 -4.63
N LEU A 92 0.97 10.22 -3.44
CA LEU A 92 1.07 11.38 -2.57
C LEU A 92 1.91 12.50 -3.18
N LEU A 93 3.02 12.15 -3.85
CA LEU A 93 3.82 13.11 -4.62
C LEU A 93 2.99 13.75 -5.74
N TRP A 94 2.32 12.93 -6.55
CA TRP A 94 1.43 13.40 -7.60
C TRP A 94 0.29 14.28 -7.06
N GLU A 95 -0.36 13.86 -5.97
CA GLU A 95 -1.46 14.60 -5.32
C GLU A 95 -0.98 15.96 -4.82
N SER A 96 0.26 16.03 -4.33
CA SER A 96 0.88 17.25 -3.82
C SER A 96 1.24 18.21 -4.96
N GLN A 97 1.83 17.71 -6.05
CA GLN A 97 2.10 18.50 -7.26
C GLN A 97 0.81 19.06 -7.88
N LYS A 98 -0.28 18.27 -7.89
CA LYS A 98 -1.59 18.72 -8.39
C LYS A 98 -2.21 19.80 -7.49
N LYS A 99 -2.02 19.73 -6.17
CA LYS A 99 -2.53 20.74 -5.22
C LYS A 99 -1.72 22.03 -5.19
N ASN A 100 -0.42 21.94 -5.46
CA ASN A 100 0.49 23.07 -5.31
C ASN A 100 1.45 23.14 -6.50
N PRO A 101 1.01 23.69 -7.66
CA PRO A 101 1.79 23.67 -8.90
C PRO A 101 3.08 24.52 -8.87
N ASN A 102 3.31 25.28 -7.79
CA ASN A 102 4.46 26.19 -7.64
C ASN A 102 5.58 25.64 -6.71
N VAL A 103 5.51 24.38 -6.28
CA VAL A 103 6.61 23.76 -5.51
C VAL A 103 7.68 23.29 -6.50
N ILE A 104 8.52 24.24 -6.92
CA ILE A 104 9.84 23.98 -7.49
C ILE A 104 10.68 23.31 -6.40
N ASP A 105 11.30 22.18 -6.76
CA ASP A 105 12.15 21.39 -5.87
C ASP A 105 13.07 22.31 -5.06
N ALA A 106 13.07 22.15 -3.74
CA ALA A 106 13.99 22.87 -2.87
C ALA A 106 15.42 22.49 -3.27
N GLU A 107 16.07 23.36 -4.03
CA GLU A 107 17.48 23.27 -4.34
C GLU A 107 18.23 23.25 -2.99
N ILE A 108 18.91 22.14 -2.72
CA ILE A 108 19.79 22.04 -1.56
C ILE A 108 20.94 22.99 -1.85
N VAL A 109 20.92 24.16 -1.22
CA VAL A 109 22.07 25.06 -1.20
C VAL A 109 23.12 24.38 -0.32
N GLU A 110 24.16 23.86 -0.97
CA GLU A 110 25.38 23.35 -0.34
C GLU A 110 26.20 24.49 0.31
#